data_AF-A0A822DZ37-F1
#
_entry.id   AF-A0A822DZ37-F1
#
_cell.length_a   1.000
_cell.length_b   1.000
_cell.length_c   1.000
_cell.angle_alpha   90.00
_cell.angle_beta   90.00
_cell.angle_gamma   90.00
#
_symmetry.space_group_name_H-M   'P 1'
#
loop_
_entity.id
_entity.type
_entity.pdbx_description
1 polymer ?
#
loop_
_entity_poly.entity_id
_entity_poly.type
_entity_poly.pdbx_seq_one_letter_code
_entity_poly.pdbx_strand_id
1 'polypeptide(L)'
;NTPLPPNANLERELFGVHPTGINFELYNDIPVESSHMDHSPIDTFDDCNFGEIIKNNVSLANYGTPTPVQRYAIPTILLRRDLMACDQTVTIHTVFLKLNE
;
A
#
# COMPACT_ATOMS: atom_id res chain seq x y z
N ASN A 1 -18.05 -9.30 3.47
CA ASN A 1 -17.61 -8.12 4.24
C ASN A 1 -18.32 -6.92 3.63
N THR A 2 -19.44 -6.49 4.21
CA THR A 2 -20.29 -5.43 3.62
C THR A 2 -19.86 -4.08 4.21
N PRO A 3 -19.60 -3.05 3.37
CA PRO A 3 -19.21 -1.73 3.89
C PRO A 3 -20.32 -1.13 4.76
N LEU A 4 -19.91 -0.44 5.82
CA LEU A 4 -20.81 0.37 6.62
C LEU A 4 -21.22 1.63 5.85
N PRO A 5 -22.33 2.29 6.22
CA PRO A 5 -22.73 3.55 5.60
C PRO A 5 -21.62 4.62 5.70
N PRO A 6 -21.41 5.43 4.64
CA PRO A 6 -20.42 6.50 4.63
C PRO A 6 -20.66 7.53 5.76
N ASN A 7 -19.57 8.10 6.28
CA ASN A 7 -19.64 9.12 7.33
C ASN A 7 -18.74 10.31 6.96
N ALA A 8 -19.36 11.36 6.41
CA ALA A 8 -18.66 12.53 5.90
C ALA A 8 -17.82 13.29 6.96
N ASN A 9 -18.21 13.26 8.23
CA ASN A 9 -17.43 13.91 9.28
C ASN A 9 -16.15 13.14 9.58
N LEU A 10 -16.25 11.81 9.67
CA LEU A 10 -15.11 10.92 9.89
C LEU A 10 -14.17 10.92 8.68
N GLU A 11 -14.71 10.89 7.47
CA GLU A 11 -13.91 10.97 6.24
C GLU A 11 -13.11 12.28 6.17
N ARG A 12 -13.73 13.42 6.51
CA ARG A 12 -13.04 14.70 6.57
C ARG A 12 -11.98 14.75 7.68
N GLU A 13 -12.20 14.08 8.80
CA GLU A 13 -11.22 14.00 9.89
C GLU A 13 -10.00 13.16 9.48
N LEU A 14 -10.22 12.02 8.83
CA LEU A 14 -9.16 11.08 8.46
C LEU A 14 -8.43 11.48 7.16
N PHE A 15 -9.16 12.00 6.18
CA PHE A 15 -8.66 12.26 4.83
C PHE A 15 -8.71 13.75 4.43
N GLY A 16 -9.31 14.64 5.23
CA GLY A 16 -9.50 16.05 4.85
C GLY A 16 -8.25 16.92 4.96
N VAL A 17 -7.18 16.42 5.58
CA VAL A 17 -5.85 17.06 5.55
C VAL A 17 -4.92 16.13 4.80
N HIS A 18 -4.72 16.40 3.51
CA HIS A 18 -3.67 15.73 2.75
C HIS A 18 -2.35 16.41 3.11
N PRO A 19 -1.37 15.70 3.71
CA PRO A 19 -0.01 16.20 3.64
C PRO A 19 0.32 16.36 2.16
N THR A 20 0.61 17.58 1.71
CA THR A 20 1.17 17.84 0.37
C THR A 20 2.52 17.13 0.34
N GLY A 21 2.49 15.87 -0.06
CA GLY A 21 3.57 14.92 0.11
C GLY A 21 4.79 15.33 -0.69
N ILE A 22 5.95 15.17 -0.05
CA ILE A 22 7.16 14.58 -0.63
C ILE A 22 6.92 14.03 -2.05
N ASN A 23 7.60 14.62 -3.02
CA ASN A 23 7.42 14.33 -4.45
C ASN A 23 7.64 12.82 -4.72
N PHE A 24 6.54 12.10 -4.97
CA PHE A 24 6.55 10.64 -5.17
C PHE A 24 7.36 10.21 -6.40
N GLU A 25 7.48 11.09 -7.39
CA GLU A 25 8.30 10.83 -8.59
C GLU A 25 9.78 10.62 -8.23
N LEU A 26 10.26 11.24 -7.15
CA LEU A 26 11.65 11.09 -6.69
C LEU A 26 11.98 9.66 -6.23
N TYR A 27 10.98 8.87 -5.86
CA TYR A 27 11.18 7.51 -5.36
C TYR A 27 11.07 6.46 -6.45
N ASN A 28 10.47 6.75 -7.61
CA ASN A 28 10.26 5.78 -8.69
C ASN A 28 11.58 5.21 -9.24
N ASP A 29 12.66 5.98 -9.18
CA ASP A 29 13.97 5.59 -9.69
C ASP A 29 14.83 4.82 -8.66
N ILE A 30 14.33 4.63 -7.43
CA ILE A 30 15.05 3.86 -6.41
C ILE A 30 15.03 2.38 -6.81
N PRO A 31 16.20 1.75 -7.02
CA PRO A 31 16.25 0.34 -7.37
C PRO A 31 15.75 -0.52 -6.20
N VAL A 32 14.90 -1.49 -6.50
CA VAL A 32 14.43 -2.48 -5.53
C VAL A 32 15.14 -3.79 -5.77
N GLU A 33 15.84 -4.28 -4.76
CA GLU A 33 16.40 -5.63 -4.75
C GLU A 33 15.43 -6.59 -4.08
N SER A 34 15.05 -7.66 -4.77
CA SER A 34 14.18 -8.70 -4.22
C SER A 34 14.80 -10.07 -4.43
N SER A 35 14.85 -10.87 -3.37
CA SER A 35 15.24 -12.28 -3.46
C SER A 35 14.00 -13.16 -3.37
N HIS A 36 13.95 -14.22 -4.19
CA HIS A 36 12.92 -15.26 -4.12
C HIS A 36 11.46 -14.77 -4.26
N MET A 37 11.19 -13.93 -5.26
CA MET A 37 9.83 -13.54 -5.64
C MET A 37 9.36 -14.36 -6.83
N ASP A 38 8.16 -14.93 -6.75
CA ASP A 38 7.52 -15.70 -7.84
C ASP A 38 6.29 -15.00 -8.40
N HIS A 39 6.12 -13.71 -8.08
CA HIS A 39 5.07 -12.86 -8.60
C HIS A 39 5.66 -11.58 -9.20
N SER A 40 4.91 -10.97 -10.10
CA SER A 40 5.26 -9.65 -10.65
C SER A 40 4.91 -8.54 -9.64
N PRO A 41 5.63 -7.41 -9.65
CA PRO A 41 5.18 -6.21 -8.95
C PRO A 41 3.89 -5.68 -9.57
N ILE A 42 3.18 -4.83 -8.82
CA ILE A 42 2.05 -4.06 -9.34
C ILE A 42 2.49 -2.67 -9.78
N ASP A 43 1.76 -2.07 -10.72
CA ASP A 43 1.98 -0.70 -11.21
C ASP A 43 0.95 0.27 -10.62
N THR A 44 -0.25 -0.24 -10.32
CA THR A 44 -1.37 0.50 -9.76
C THR A 44 -2.02 -0.28 -8.61
N PHE A 45 -2.71 0.42 -7.72
CA PHE A 45 -3.51 -0.25 -6.68
C PHE A 45 -4.69 -1.05 -7.26
N ASP A 46 -5.10 -0.77 -8.51
CA ASP A 46 -6.17 -1.49 -9.21
C ASP A 46 -5.72 -2.86 -9.74
N ASP A 47 -4.43 -3.09 -9.91
CA ASP A 47 -3.87 -4.39 -10.29
C ASP A 47 -4.09 -5.46 -9.21
N CYS A 48 -4.41 -5.01 -7.98
CA CYS A 48 -4.75 -5.87 -6.87
C CYS A 48 -6.26 -6.07 -6.75
N ASN A 49 -6.67 -7.31 -6.48
CA ASN A 49 -8.06 -7.62 -6.17
C ASN A 49 -8.44 -7.26 -4.72
N PHE A 50 -8.35 -5.96 -4.40
CA PHE A 50 -8.79 -5.45 -3.11
C PHE A 50 -10.31 -5.48 -2.98
N GLY A 51 -10.79 -5.74 -1.76
CA GLY A 51 -12.20 -5.54 -1.43
C GLY A 51 -12.60 -4.06 -1.51
N GLU A 52 -13.89 -3.80 -1.71
CA GLU A 52 -14.49 -2.47 -1.90
C GLU A 52 -14.06 -1.45 -0.83
N ILE A 53 -13.95 -1.88 0.44
CA ILE A 53 -13.55 -1.02 1.56
C ILE A 53 -12.12 -0.47 1.37
N ILE A 54 -11.17 -1.32 0.98
CA ILE A 54 -9.77 -0.91 0.79
C ILE A 54 -9.66 0.00 -0.43
N LYS A 55 -10.35 -0.33 -1.53
CA LYS A 55 -10.36 0.51 -2.74
C LYS A 55 -10.88 1.92 -2.46
N ASN A 56 -11.99 2.04 -1.72
CA ASN A 56 -12.55 3.33 -1.35
C ASN A 56 -11.58 4.15 -0.48
N ASN A 57 -10.91 3.52 0.49
CA ASN A 57 -9.96 4.21 1.34
C ASN A 57 -8.69 4.66 0.59
N VAL A 58 -8.17 3.85 -0.34
CA VAL A 58 -7.04 4.23 -1.22
C VAL A 58 -7.41 5.46 -2.05
N SER A 59 -8.63 5.49 -2.59
CA SER A 59 -9.14 6.63 -3.35
C SER A 59 -9.32 7.88 -2.48
N LEU A 60 -9.90 7.75 -1.27
CA LEU A 60 -10.10 8.87 -0.34
C LEU A 60 -8.76 9.45 0.16
N ALA A 61 -7.75 8.59 0.31
CA ALA A 61 -6.39 9.01 0.66
C ALA A 61 -5.60 9.65 -0.50
N ASN A 62 -6.17 9.66 -1.72
CA ASN A 62 -5.54 10.16 -2.94
C ASN A 62 -4.22 9.44 -3.29
N TYR A 63 -4.17 8.13 -3.05
CA TYR A 63 -3.02 7.30 -3.43
C TYR A 63 -3.19 6.79 -4.86
N GLY A 64 -2.52 7.44 -5.81
CA GLY A 64 -2.58 7.07 -7.22
C GLY A 64 -1.64 5.91 -7.59
N THR A 65 -0.39 5.96 -7.12
CA THR A 65 0.65 5.00 -7.47
C THR A 65 1.30 4.43 -6.22
N PRO A 66 1.46 3.10 -6.10
CA PRO A 66 2.20 2.49 -5.00
C PRO A 66 3.66 2.92 -4.99
N THR A 67 4.24 3.11 -3.81
CA THR A 67 5.67 3.35 -3.66
C THR A 67 6.49 2.11 -4.06
N PRO A 68 7.79 2.24 -4.38
CA PRO A 68 8.60 1.09 -4.80
C PRO A 68 8.49 -0.12 -3.88
N VAL A 69 8.54 0.05 -2.56
CA VAL A 69 8.37 -1.06 -1.60
C VAL A 69 6.96 -1.67 -1.67
N GLN A 70 5.91 -0.84 -1.81
CA GLN A 70 4.53 -1.31 -1.89
C GLN A 70 4.26 -2.14 -3.14
N ARG A 71 4.88 -1.80 -4.28
CA ARG A 71 4.74 -2.52 -5.56
C ARG A 71 5.07 -4.00 -5.44
N TYR A 72 6.04 -4.35 -4.61
CA TYR A 72 6.43 -5.74 -4.35
C TYR A 72 5.74 -6.30 -3.12
N ALA A 73 5.59 -5.51 -2.05
CA ALA A 73 5.04 -5.97 -0.78
C ALA A 73 3.57 -6.40 -0.86
N ILE A 74 2.73 -5.60 -1.52
CA ILE A 74 1.29 -5.81 -1.58
C ILE A 74 0.94 -7.19 -2.17
N PRO A 75 1.42 -7.57 -3.37
CA PRO A 75 1.12 -8.89 -3.92
C PRO A 75 1.66 -10.03 -3.04
N THR A 76 2.82 -9.88 -2.38
CA THR A 76 3.34 -10.90 -1.43
C THR A 76 2.38 -11.14 -0.26
N ILE A 77 1.85 -10.05 0.32
CA ILE A 77 0.92 -10.10 1.45
C ILE A 77 -0.43 -10.71 1.02
N LEU A 78 -0.92 -10.33 -0.15
CA LEU A 78 -2.16 -10.88 -0.72
C LEU A 78 -2.05 -12.38 -1.00
N LEU A 79 -0.86 -12.85 -1.38
CA LEU A 79 -0.52 -14.27 -1.53
C LEU A 79 -0.26 -14.99 -0.20
N ARG A 80 -0.47 -14.33 0.95
CA ARG A 80 -0.31 -14.88 2.31
C ARG A 80 1.12 -15.36 2.60
N ARG A 81 2.12 -14.68 2.03
CA ARG A 81 3.53 -15.02 2.24
C ARG A 81 4.17 -14.12 3.28
N ASP A 82 5.18 -14.66 3.95
CA ASP A 82 6.03 -13.87 4.82
C ASP A 82 6.86 -12.88 3.97
N LEU A 83 6.90 -11.63 4.40
CA LEU A 83 7.64 -10.56 3.74
C LEU A 83 8.55 -9.88 4.76
N MET A 84 9.81 -9.69 4.38
CA MET A 84 10.73 -8.77 5.08
C MET A 84 11.11 -7.68 4.08
N ALA A 85 10.71 -6.45 4.37
CA ALA A 85 11.03 -5.28 3.57
C ALA A 85 11.86 -4.29 4.40
N CYS A 86 12.84 -3.67 3.77
CA CYS A 86 13.65 -2.60 4.37
C CYS A 86 13.65 -1.42 3.40
N ASP A 87 13.39 -0.22 3.91
CA ASP A 87 13.40 1.02 3.14
C ASP A 87 14.25 2.08 3.86
N GLN A 88 14.91 2.93 3.08
CA GLN A 88 15.92 3.89 3.54
C GLN A 88 15.28 5.14 4.18
N THR A 89 14.01 5.42 3.89
CA THR A 89 13.23 6.54 4.41
C THR A 89 12.72 6.27 5.83
N VAL A 90 13.62 6.34 6.81
CA VAL A 90 13.33 6.54 8.26
C VAL A 90 12.37 5.51 8.89
N THR A 91 12.96 4.64 9.72
CA THR A 91 12.32 3.63 10.59
C THR A 91 11.76 2.43 9.84
N ILE A 92 12.55 1.35 9.80
CA ILE A 92 12.12 -0.05 9.68
C ILE A 92 10.60 -0.27 9.79
N HIS A 93 9.90 -0.22 8.65
CA HIS A 93 8.62 -0.91 8.51
C HIS A 93 8.93 -2.41 8.37
N THR A 94 9.44 -3.03 9.44
CA THR A 94 9.45 -4.49 9.55
C THR A 94 8.01 -4.93 9.77
N VAL A 95 7.22 -4.94 8.71
CA VAL A 95 5.85 -5.45 8.76
C VAL A 95 5.91 -6.97 8.64
N PHE A 96 6.11 -7.64 9.78
CA PHE A 96 5.93 -9.09 9.86
C PHE A 96 4.42 -9.39 9.84
N LEU A 97 3.80 -9.34 8.66
CA LEU A 97 2.40 -9.76 8.50
C LEU A 97 2.32 -11.28 8.43
N LYS A 98 2.43 -11.93 9.60
CA LYS A 98 1.93 -13.31 9.74
C LYS A 98 0.40 -13.22 9.69
N LEU A 99 -0.18 -13.38 8.50
CA LEU A 99 -1.61 -13.61 8.37
C LEU A 99 -1.90 -15.04 8.86
N ASN A 100 -1.99 -15.22 10.18
CA ASN A 100 -2.45 -16.46 10.79
C ASN A 100 -3.91 -16.73 10.38
N GLU A 101 -4.19 -18.03 10.28
CA GLU A 101 -5.37 -18.73 9.75
C GLU A 101 -6.73 -18.15 10.16
#